data_AF-A0A839HH45-F1
#
_entry.id   AF-A0A839HH45-F1
#
_cell.length_a   1.000
_cell.length_b   1.000
_cell.length_c   1.000
_cell.angle_alpha   90.00
_cell.angle_beta   90.00
_cell.angle_gamma   90.00
#
_symmetry.space_group_name_H-M   'P 1'
#
loop_
_entity.id
_entity.type
_entity.pdbx_description
1 polymer ?
#
loop_
_entity_poly.entity_id
_entity_poly.type
_entity_poly.pdbx_seq_one_letter_code
_entity_poly.pdbx_strand_id
1 'polypeptide(L)'
;MSTLDTQLVAGLAPAFKRRNAGLDAWFYDTGALTPDEQAGVGPGADEEGALIVVPPGGSGRRIRHHPDIAHFLAAEGETVQALVVAGVGSSALGTAALARNVADAYGIEVAGLVSGYGASDLLSEALGGWFFYGATDRFRHGLRELGRRLQAPTPPAPAPSGGRVGARAKPVSPLADLDALAALLVAAPPRLRLLVGHSKGCLMIDHALERHADALRRQGRDSPLFERLRIVTFGAVCDLPPVYRHRHQFLGALDGFGGLNSRLDLPFTRVSGAWHHLNRHLPAHLDAVACLREQVPLDGLAA
;
A
#
# COMPACT_ATOMS: atom_id res chain seq x y z
N MET A 1 12.99 20.87 -22.39
CA MET A 1 13.49 20.17 -21.18
C MET A 1 14.84 19.58 -21.54
N SER A 2 15.91 20.04 -20.90
CA SER A 2 17.28 19.83 -21.37
C SER A 2 17.86 18.51 -20.84
N THR A 3 18.78 17.93 -21.59
CA THR A 3 19.52 16.68 -21.33
C THR A 3 20.25 16.63 -19.97
N LEU A 4 20.42 17.76 -19.29
CA LEU A 4 21.01 17.86 -17.95
C LEU A 4 20.07 17.35 -16.84
N ASP A 5 18.75 17.56 -16.97
CA ASP A 5 17.77 17.10 -15.96
C ASP A 5 17.67 15.56 -15.96
N THR A 6 17.74 14.94 -17.13
CA THR A 6 17.70 13.48 -17.29
C THR A 6 18.93 12.79 -16.68
N GLN A 7 20.11 13.40 -16.78
CA GLN A 7 21.35 12.85 -16.24
C GLN A 7 21.44 12.99 -14.71
N LEU A 8 20.89 14.08 -14.15
CA LEU A 8 20.82 14.28 -12.70
C LEU A 8 19.87 13.27 -12.03
N VAL A 9 18.71 13.02 -12.64
CA VAL A 9 17.74 12.01 -12.16
C VAL A 9 18.31 10.59 -12.26
N ALA A 10 19.04 10.28 -13.35
CA ALA A 10 19.69 8.98 -13.54
C ALA A 10 20.83 8.71 -12.54
N GLY A 11 21.59 9.74 -12.14
CA GLY A 11 22.65 9.62 -11.13
C GLY A 11 22.13 9.48 -9.69
N LEU A 12 20.92 9.95 -9.42
CA LEU A 12 20.27 9.88 -8.11
C LEU A 12 19.58 8.51 -7.88
N ALA A 13 19.05 7.88 -8.92
CA ALA A 13 18.32 6.61 -8.82
C ALA A 13 19.10 5.48 -8.08
N PRO A 14 20.40 5.24 -8.29
CA PRO A 14 21.16 4.20 -7.58
C PRO A 14 21.43 4.52 -6.10
N ALA A 15 21.49 5.80 -5.74
CA ALA A 15 21.65 6.23 -4.35
C ALA A 15 20.34 6.11 -3.57
N PHE A 16 19.22 6.46 -4.21
CA PHE A 16 17.88 6.27 -3.66
C PHE A 16 17.48 4.79 -3.54
N LYS A 17 17.80 3.97 -4.53
CA LYS A 17 17.54 2.52 -4.50
C LYS A 17 18.26 1.79 -3.35
N ARG A 18 19.51 2.16 -3.05
CA ARG A 18 20.26 1.63 -1.89
C ARG A 18 19.70 2.11 -0.55
N ARG A 19 19.23 3.36 -0.49
CA ARG A 19 18.53 3.90 0.68
C ARG A 19 17.21 3.16 0.96
N ASN A 20 16.50 2.73 -0.08
CA ASN A 20 15.23 2.01 0.06
C ASN A 20 15.42 0.57 0.59
N ALA A 21 16.46 -0.15 0.18
CA ALA A 21 16.74 -1.49 0.74
C ALA A 21 17.05 -1.44 2.26
N GLY A 22 17.75 -0.41 2.73
CA GLY A 22 18.01 -0.20 4.16
C GLY A 22 16.75 0.17 4.95
N LEU A 23 15.86 0.98 4.36
CA LEU A 23 14.54 1.27 4.94
C LEU A 23 13.63 0.04 4.94
N ASP A 24 13.68 -0.77 3.89
CA ASP A 24 12.92 -2.02 3.81
C ASP A 24 13.35 -2.98 4.92
N ALA A 25 14.65 -3.15 5.14
CA ALA A 25 15.17 -3.95 6.24
C ALA A 25 14.87 -3.35 7.63
N TRP A 26 14.47 -2.09 7.74
CA TRP A 26 14.01 -1.53 9.01
C TRP A 26 12.52 -1.82 9.24
N PHE A 27 11.69 -1.66 8.20
CA PHE A 27 10.24 -1.77 8.31
C PHE A 27 9.68 -3.16 8.06
N TYR A 28 10.36 -4.01 7.29
CA TYR A 28 9.87 -5.31 6.85
C TYR A 28 10.85 -6.43 7.19
N ASP A 29 10.32 -7.63 7.33
CA ASP A 29 11.10 -8.85 7.54
C ASP A 29 11.73 -9.34 6.24
N THR A 30 12.68 -8.57 5.71
CA THR A 30 13.39 -8.94 4.47
C THR A 30 14.23 -10.22 4.64
N GLY A 31 14.57 -10.58 5.88
CA GLY A 31 15.24 -11.83 6.21
C GLY A 31 14.39 -13.09 6.00
N ALA A 32 13.06 -12.95 5.85
CA ALA A 32 12.18 -14.05 5.46
C ALA A 32 12.39 -14.50 3.99
N LEU A 33 13.04 -13.68 3.17
CA LEU A 33 13.40 -14.02 1.79
C LEU A 33 14.82 -14.58 1.72
N THR A 34 15.01 -15.63 0.93
CA THR A 34 16.35 -16.18 0.66
C THR A 34 17.23 -15.18 -0.10
N PRO A 35 18.57 -15.28 -0.02
CA PRO A 35 19.46 -14.38 -0.77
C PRO A 35 19.17 -14.33 -2.28
N ASP A 36 18.82 -15.46 -2.88
CA ASP A 36 18.47 -15.54 -4.31
C ASP A 36 17.14 -14.84 -4.61
N GLU A 37 16.15 -14.96 -3.72
CA GLU A 37 14.88 -14.23 -3.84
C GLU A 37 15.08 -12.72 -3.67
N GLN A 38 15.90 -12.29 -2.70
CA GLN A 38 16.23 -10.87 -2.51
C GLN A 38 16.94 -10.29 -3.74
N ALA A 39 17.84 -11.06 -4.36
CA ALA A 39 18.50 -10.67 -5.60
C ALA A 39 17.52 -10.59 -6.78
N GLY A 40 16.57 -11.52 -6.87
CA GLY A 40 15.54 -11.57 -7.92
C GLY A 40 14.53 -10.43 -7.86
N VAL A 41 14.22 -9.93 -6.66
CA VAL A 41 13.33 -8.78 -6.42
C VAL A 41 14.12 -7.46 -6.27
N GLY A 42 15.43 -7.51 -6.54
CA GLY A 42 16.39 -6.44 -6.30
C GLY A 42 16.14 -5.14 -7.11
N PRO A 43 16.89 -4.06 -6.81
CA PRO A 43 16.52 -2.71 -7.17
C PRO A 43 16.37 -2.46 -8.69
N GLY A 44 15.11 -2.31 -9.14
CA GLY A 44 14.74 -2.08 -10.54
C GLY A 44 14.11 -3.27 -11.25
N ALA A 45 13.86 -4.39 -10.55
CA ALA A 45 13.14 -5.53 -11.11
C ALA A 45 11.67 -5.21 -11.44
N ASP A 46 11.02 -4.39 -10.61
CA ASP A 46 9.59 -4.08 -10.74
C ASP A 46 9.34 -2.56 -10.65
N GLU A 47 8.51 -2.07 -11.56
CA GLU A 47 8.05 -0.67 -11.60
C GLU A 47 6.79 -0.49 -10.72
N GLU A 48 6.44 0.77 -10.45
CA GLU A 48 5.18 1.12 -9.76
C GLU A 48 3.97 0.52 -10.50
N GLY A 49 3.07 -0.12 -9.76
CA GLY A 49 1.90 -0.81 -10.31
C GLY A 49 2.15 -2.25 -10.78
N ALA A 50 3.38 -2.74 -10.71
CA ALA A 50 3.69 -4.15 -10.91
C ALA A 50 3.19 -5.01 -9.73
N LEU A 51 2.95 -6.29 -10.01
CA LEU A 51 2.56 -7.28 -8.99
C LEU A 51 3.58 -8.40 -8.93
N ILE A 52 3.97 -8.76 -7.71
CA ILE A 52 4.86 -9.88 -7.43
C ILE A 52 4.12 -10.97 -6.68
N VAL A 53 4.14 -12.20 -7.17
CA VAL A 53 3.51 -13.34 -6.50
C VAL A 53 4.57 -14.11 -5.72
N VAL A 54 4.40 -14.11 -4.40
CA VAL A 54 5.33 -14.70 -3.44
C VAL A 54 4.69 -15.98 -2.89
N PRO A 55 5.31 -17.16 -3.11
CA PRO A 55 4.85 -18.41 -2.49
C PRO A 55 5.27 -18.50 -1.01
N PRO A 56 4.81 -19.50 -0.24
CA PRO A 56 5.31 -19.76 1.10
C PRO A 56 6.79 -20.19 1.11
N GLY A 57 7.48 -19.91 2.21
CA GLY A 57 8.86 -20.30 2.49
C GLY A 57 9.04 -21.81 2.39
N GLY A 58 10.17 -22.26 1.82
CA GLY A 58 10.47 -23.68 1.67
C GLY A 58 9.59 -24.44 0.66
N SER A 59 8.69 -23.78 -0.06
CA SER A 59 7.83 -24.43 -1.07
C SER A 59 8.57 -24.88 -2.34
N GLY A 60 9.82 -24.45 -2.54
CA GLY A 60 10.61 -24.70 -3.77
C GLY A 60 10.12 -23.92 -5.00
N ARG A 61 9.05 -23.13 -4.87
CA ARG A 61 8.50 -22.31 -5.95
C ARG A 61 9.20 -20.94 -6.01
N ARG A 62 9.32 -20.38 -7.21
CA ARG A 62 9.94 -19.08 -7.44
C ARG A 62 8.93 -17.94 -7.31
N ILE A 63 9.43 -16.77 -6.89
CA ILE A 63 8.69 -15.50 -6.97
C ILE A 63 8.43 -15.19 -8.45
N ARG A 64 7.20 -14.78 -8.77
CA ARG A 64 6.77 -14.43 -10.13
C ARG A 64 6.47 -12.94 -10.22
N HIS A 65 6.77 -12.36 -11.36
CA HIS A 65 6.67 -10.92 -11.59
C HIS A 65 5.68 -10.65 -12.72
N HIS A 66 4.78 -9.71 -12.50
CA HIS A 66 3.77 -9.28 -13.47
C HIS A 66 3.89 -7.76 -13.65
N PRO A 67 4.09 -7.28 -14.88
CA PRO A 67 4.39 -5.87 -15.12
C PRO A 67 3.21 -4.94 -14.83
N ASP A 68 1.99 -5.46 -14.84
CA ASP A 68 0.78 -4.70 -14.54
C ASP A 68 -0.36 -5.63 -14.10
N ILE A 69 -1.46 -5.01 -13.64
CA ILE A 69 -2.67 -5.72 -13.20
C ILE A 69 -3.31 -6.59 -14.28
N ALA A 70 -3.22 -6.21 -15.56
CA ALA A 70 -3.85 -6.96 -16.64
C ALA A 70 -3.13 -8.30 -16.88
N HIS A 71 -1.80 -8.28 -16.92
CA HIS A 71 -0.97 -9.49 -17.01
C HIS A 71 -1.12 -10.36 -15.76
N PHE A 72 -1.21 -9.74 -14.59
CA PHE A 72 -1.47 -10.46 -13.35
C PHE A 72 -2.83 -11.17 -13.37
N LEU A 73 -3.92 -10.48 -13.68
CA LEU A 73 -5.26 -11.06 -13.71
C LEU A 73 -5.38 -12.18 -14.75
N ALA A 74 -4.74 -12.03 -15.91
CA ALA A 74 -4.72 -13.06 -16.94
C ALA A 74 -3.99 -14.34 -16.50
N ALA A 75 -2.93 -14.22 -15.69
CA ALA A 75 -2.12 -15.36 -15.26
C ALA A 75 -2.59 -15.98 -13.94
N GLU A 76 -3.06 -15.16 -12.99
CA GLU A 76 -3.24 -15.52 -11.59
C GLU A 76 -4.64 -15.17 -11.04
N GLY A 77 -5.52 -14.56 -11.84
CA GLY A 77 -6.84 -14.12 -11.38
C GLY A 77 -7.70 -15.26 -10.81
N GLU A 78 -7.61 -16.46 -11.37
CA GLU A 78 -8.37 -17.61 -10.88
C GLU A 78 -7.77 -18.25 -9.61
N THR A 79 -6.51 -17.94 -9.28
CA THR A 79 -5.75 -18.62 -8.23
C THR A 79 -5.39 -17.72 -7.05
N VAL A 80 -5.28 -16.39 -7.25
CA VAL A 80 -4.90 -15.45 -6.20
C VAL A 80 -5.90 -15.47 -5.04
N GLN A 81 -5.36 -15.61 -3.84
CA GLN A 81 -6.15 -15.63 -2.61
C GLN A 81 -5.94 -14.39 -1.75
N ALA A 82 -4.78 -13.75 -1.87
CA ALA A 82 -4.41 -12.59 -1.06
C ALA A 82 -3.63 -11.57 -1.89
N LEU A 83 -3.87 -10.29 -1.59
CA LEU A 83 -3.04 -9.16 -2.04
C LEU A 83 -2.49 -8.41 -0.82
N VAL A 84 -1.23 -7.97 -0.90
CA VAL A 84 -0.63 -7.04 0.05
C VAL A 84 -0.24 -5.73 -0.60
N VAL A 85 -0.31 -4.64 0.17
CA VAL A 85 0.20 -3.32 -0.20
C VAL A 85 1.10 -2.84 0.93
N ALA A 86 2.39 -2.76 0.64
CA ALA A 86 3.35 -2.22 1.59
C ALA A 86 3.24 -0.69 1.70
N GLY A 87 3.81 -0.14 2.76
CA GLY A 87 3.87 1.29 3.03
C GLY A 87 4.84 2.03 2.13
N VAL A 88 4.47 3.26 1.80
CA VAL A 88 5.16 4.18 0.88
C VAL A 88 6.66 4.28 1.09
N GLY A 89 7.39 4.21 -0.03
CA GLY A 89 8.84 4.14 -0.07
C GLY A 89 9.38 2.72 0.08
N SER A 90 8.52 1.72 0.30
CA SER A 90 8.91 0.32 0.22
C SER A 90 9.27 -0.03 -1.21
N SER A 91 10.39 -0.70 -1.42
CA SER A 91 10.69 -1.26 -2.73
C SER A 91 9.90 -2.54 -2.98
N ALA A 92 10.09 -3.13 -4.16
CA ALA A 92 9.63 -4.49 -4.44
C ALA A 92 10.10 -5.48 -3.35
N LEU A 93 11.27 -5.25 -2.73
CA LEU A 93 11.79 -6.07 -1.64
C LEU A 93 10.92 -5.99 -0.38
N GLY A 94 10.57 -4.79 0.09
CA GLY A 94 9.67 -4.62 1.24
C GLY A 94 8.27 -5.20 0.98
N THR A 95 7.78 -5.02 -0.25
CA THR A 95 6.52 -5.63 -0.72
C THR A 95 6.59 -7.16 -0.68
N ALA A 96 7.68 -7.75 -1.18
CA ALA A 96 7.89 -9.19 -1.18
C ALA A 96 8.01 -9.76 0.23
N ALA A 97 8.67 -9.03 1.13
CA ALA A 97 8.82 -9.42 2.53
C ALA A 97 7.47 -9.44 3.26
N LEU A 98 6.63 -8.41 3.04
CA LEU A 98 5.26 -8.41 3.57
C LEU A 98 4.45 -9.58 2.97
N ALA A 99 4.52 -9.79 1.65
CA ALA A 99 3.84 -10.89 0.99
C ALA A 99 4.30 -12.26 1.52
N ARG A 100 5.60 -12.43 1.79
CA ARG A 100 6.18 -13.63 2.41
C ARG A 100 5.58 -13.91 3.77
N ASN A 101 5.49 -12.90 4.65
CA ASN A 101 4.90 -13.07 5.96
C ASN A 101 3.44 -13.53 5.87
N VAL A 102 2.65 -12.98 4.95
CA VAL A 102 1.27 -13.43 4.72
C VAL A 102 1.22 -14.84 4.12
N ALA A 103 2.13 -15.15 3.19
CA ALA A 103 2.22 -16.46 2.54
C ALA A 103 2.55 -17.55 3.57
N ASP A 104 3.51 -17.30 4.45
CA ASP A 104 3.92 -18.19 5.52
C ASP A 104 2.85 -18.31 6.62
N ALA A 105 2.08 -17.24 6.88
CA ALA A 105 1.00 -17.28 7.85
C ALA A 105 -0.06 -18.31 7.49
N TYR A 106 -0.40 -18.43 6.20
CA TYR A 106 -1.53 -19.22 5.71
C TYR A 106 -1.17 -20.40 4.78
N GLY A 107 0.10 -20.55 4.39
CA GLY A 107 0.49 -21.58 3.42
C GLY A 107 -0.09 -21.34 2.02
N ILE A 108 -0.30 -20.08 1.62
CA ILE A 108 -0.87 -19.70 0.32
C ILE A 108 0.09 -18.82 -0.47
N GLU A 109 -0.15 -18.69 -1.77
CA GLU A 109 0.51 -17.68 -2.58
C GLU A 109 -0.14 -16.31 -2.39
N VAL A 110 0.70 -15.29 -2.33
CA VAL A 110 0.28 -13.93 -2.02
C VAL A 110 0.84 -12.99 -3.08
N ALA A 111 -0.04 -12.20 -3.68
CA ALA A 111 0.36 -11.14 -4.58
C ALA A 111 0.74 -9.89 -3.76
N GLY A 112 1.82 -9.21 -4.10
CA GLY A 112 2.22 -7.93 -3.54
C GLY A 112 2.17 -6.87 -4.62
N LEU A 113 1.46 -5.77 -4.35
CA LEU A 113 1.41 -4.62 -5.25
C LEU A 113 2.57 -3.68 -4.91
N VAL A 114 3.44 -3.43 -5.89
CA VAL A 114 4.57 -2.52 -5.73
C VAL A 114 4.05 -1.07 -5.84
N SER A 115 3.86 -0.42 -4.68
CA SER A 115 3.43 0.97 -4.61
C SER A 115 4.60 1.92 -4.83
N GLY A 116 4.42 2.95 -5.66
CA GLY A 116 5.42 3.97 -5.89
C GLY A 116 5.16 5.26 -5.10
N TYR A 117 6.01 6.25 -5.32
CA TYR A 117 5.86 7.55 -4.65
C TYR A 117 4.71 8.39 -5.26
N GLY A 118 4.32 8.15 -6.51
CA GLY A 118 3.33 8.97 -7.24
C GLY A 118 1.95 9.01 -6.56
N ALA A 119 1.36 7.84 -6.31
CA ALA A 119 0.10 7.78 -5.56
C ALA A 119 0.25 8.19 -4.10
N SER A 120 1.42 7.98 -3.52
CA SER A 120 1.68 8.37 -2.14
C SER A 120 1.74 9.87 -1.93
N ASP A 121 2.29 10.60 -2.90
CA ASP A 121 2.37 12.05 -2.87
C ASP A 121 0.96 12.61 -3.06
N LEU A 122 0.17 12.06 -3.99
CA LEU A 122 -1.24 12.45 -4.13
C LEU A 122 -2.05 12.16 -2.87
N LEU A 123 -1.92 10.98 -2.26
CA LEU A 123 -2.64 10.65 -1.03
C LEU A 123 -2.15 11.49 0.14
N SER A 124 -0.85 11.78 0.23
CA SER A 124 -0.29 12.65 1.27
C SER A 124 -0.76 14.09 1.09
N GLU A 125 -0.85 14.60 -0.13
CA GLU A 125 -1.40 15.91 -0.46
C GLU A 125 -2.91 15.97 -0.19
N ALA A 126 -3.67 14.95 -0.60
CA ALA A 126 -5.12 14.86 -0.40
C ALA A 126 -5.50 14.70 1.08
N LEU A 127 -4.64 14.06 1.87
CA LEU A 127 -4.75 13.95 3.33
C LEU A 127 -4.06 15.12 4.07
N GLY A 128 -3.66 16.18 3.36
CA GLY A 128 -3.26 17.45 3.96
C GLY A 128 -1.80 17.56 4.42
N GLY A 129 -0.85 16.96 3.70
CA GLY A 129 0.59 17.25 3.81
C GLY A 129 1.23 16.94 5.18
N TRP A 130 0.66 16.01 5.95
CA TRP A 130 1.01 15.73 7.36
C TRP A 130 2.48 15.28 7.59
N PHE A 131 3.23 14.99 6.53
CA PHE A 131 4.25 13.95 6.58
C PHE A 131 5.73 14.33 6.45
N PHE A 132 6.15 15.60 6.31
CA PHE A 132 7.61 15.85 6.16
C PHE A 132 8.22 17.10 6.82
N TYR A 133 7.46 17.92 7.54
CA TYR A 133 8.04 18.92 8.45
C TYR A 133 7.47 18.75 9.85
N GLY A 134 8.35 18.84 10.84
CA GLY A 134 8.12 18.50 12.24
C GLY A 134 6.85 19.08 12.86
N ALA A 135 6.49 18.50 14.00
CA ALA A 135 5.29 18.71 14.80
C ALA A 135 5.08 20.15 15.35
N THR A 136 5.21 21.19 14.55
CA THR A 136 5.18 22.59 15.03
C THR A 136 4.19 23.53 14.34
N ASP A 137 3.42 23.11 13.32
CA ASP A 137 2.54 24.05 12.60
C ASP A 137 1.02 23.86 12.79
N ARG A 138 0.56 22.76 13.40
CA ARG A 138 -0.85 22.63 13.81
C ARG A 138 -1.26 23.46 15.02
N PHE A 139 -0.30 24.06 15.74
CA PHE A 139 -0.56 25.08 16.74
C PHE A 139 -0.93 26.45 16.10
N ARG A 140 -0.57 26.68 14.84
CA ARG A 140 -0.79 27.95 14.13
C ARG A 140 -2.01 27.95 13.20
N HIS A 141 -2.43 26.79 12.69
CA HIS A 141 -3.59 26.72 11.81
C HIS A 141 -4.94 26.90 12.54
N GLY A 142 -5.04 26.51 13.82
CA GLY A 142 -6.19 26.88 14.66
C GLY A 142 -6.33 28.40 14.86
N LEU A 143 -5.22 29.15 14.82
CA LEU A 143 -5.20 30.61 14.90
C LEU A 143 -5.50 31.29 13.57
N ARG A 144 -5.19 30.66 12.43
CA ARG A 144 -5.42 31.22 11.08
C ARG A 144 -6.85 31.00 10.57
N GLU A 145 -7.49 29.89 10.93
CA GLU A 145 -8.91 29.63 10.60
C GLU A 145 -9.84 30.65 11.29
N LEU A 146 -9.45 31.11 12.48
CA LEU A 146 -10.09 32.20 13.21
C LEU A 146 -9.90 33.57 12.50
N GLY A 147 -8.74 33.79 11.87
CA GLY A 147 -8.44 35.02 11.14
C GLY A 147 -9.09 35.12 9.75
N ARG A 148 -9.35 33.99 9.08
CA ARG A 148 -9.88 33.97 7.71
C ARG A 148 -11.40 34.14 7.61
N ARG A 149 -12.12 34.01 8.73
CA ARG A 149 -13.54 34.41 8.84
C ARG A 149 -13.76 35.92 8.84
N LEU A 150 -12.70 36.73 8.88
CA LEU A 150 -12.82 38.18 9.01
C LEU A 150 -12.69 38.97 7.69
N GLN A 151 -12.22 38.44 6.55
CA GLN A 151 -11.99 39.27 5.34
C GLN A 151 -12.13 38.54 3.99
N ALA A 152 -13.00 39.04 3.10
CA ALA A 152 -13.11 38.78 1.65
C ALA A 152 -12.96 40.14 0.89
N PRO A 153 -12.98 40.32 -0.48
CA PRO A 153 -12.96 39.39 -1.66
C PRO A 153 -12.10 39.80 -2.94
N THR A 154 -11.83 38.84 -3.89
CA THR A 154 -11.63 38.83 -5.41
C THR A 154 -10.65 39.79 -6.19
N PRO A 155 -10.23 39.64 -7.52
CA PRO A 155 -10.65 38.81 -8.71
C PRO A 155 -9.49 38.21 -9.65
N PRO A 156 -9.51 37.97 -11.01
CA PRO A 156 -9.19 36.66 -11.68
C PRO A 156 -8.17 36.55 -12.89
N ALA A 157 -7.79 35.29 -13.27
CA ALA A 157 -7.35 34.64 -14.56
C ALA A 157 -6.09 35.12 -15.37
N PRO A 158 -5.34 34.28 -16.18
CA PRO A 158 -5.82 33.57 -17.41
C PRO A 158 -5.22 32.15 -17.75
N ALA A 159 -5.69 31.57 -18.86
CA ALA A 159 -5.60 30.16 -19.34
C ALA A 159 -4.33 29.77 -20.16
N PRO A 160 -4.02 28.46 -20.37
CA PRO A 160 -2.87 28.03 -21.17
C PRO A 160 -3.22 27.66 -22.63
N SER A 161 -2.29 27.98 -23.53
CA SER A 161 -2.27 27.67 -24.97
C SER A 161 -1.59 26.33 -25.24
N GLY A 162 -2.01 25.67 -26.33
CA GLY A 162 -1.62 24.31 -26.69
C GLY A 162 -0.27 24.14 -27.38
N GLY A 163 0.19 22.90 -27.41
CA GLY A 163 1.31 22.41 -28.22
C GLY A 163 1.19 20.90 -28.43
N ARG A 164 1.17 20.46 -29.69
CA ARG A 164 1.16 19.05 -30.11
C ARG A 164 2.59 18.48 -30.08
N VAL A 165 2.78 17.27 -29.57
CA VAL A 165 3.99 16.45 -29.83
C VAL A 165 3.58 14.97 -29.98
N GLY A 166 4.14 14.33 -31.00
CA GLY A 166 3.95 12.91 -31.33
C GLY A 166 4.88 11.94 -30.59
N ALA A 167 4.79 10.68 -31.02
CA ALA A 167 5.38 9.45 -30.47
C ALA A 167 4.76 8.96 -29.14
N ARG A 168 3.88 7.96 -29.25
CA ARG A 168 3.21 7.25 -28.14
C ARG A 168 4.24 6.49 -27.28
N ALA A 169 4.75 7.14 -26.24
CA ALA A 169 5.04 6.44 -24.99
C ALA A 169 3.70 6.12 -24.32
N LYS A 170 3.55 4.93 -23.71
CA LYS A 170 2.39 4.64 -22.85
C LYS A 170 2.34 5.74 -21.78
N PRO A 171 1.24 6.46 -21.58
CA PRO A 171 1.11 7.34 -20.43
C PRO A 171 1.20 6.46 -19.19
N VAL A 172 2.32 6.53 -18.47
CA VAL A 172 2.43 5.95 -17.13
C VAL A 172 1.51 6.80 -16.26
N SER A 173 0.40 6.20 -15.82
CA SER A 173 -0.52 6.86 -14.89
C SER A 173 0.28 7.19 -13.63
N PRO A 174 0.23 8.43 -13.11
CA PRO A 174 0.85 8.77 -11.83
C PRO A 174 0.19 8.05 -10.63
N LEU A 175 -0.82 7.22 -10.90
CA LEU A 175 -1.59 6.43 -9.93
C LEU A 175 -1.67 4.95 -10.34
N ALA A 176 -0.65 4.43 -11.01
CA ALA A 176 -0.66 3.08 -11.59
C ALA A 176 -1.00 1.98 -10.56
N ASP A 177 -0.53 2.12 -9.32
CA ASP A 177 -0.82 1.22 -8.21
C ASP A 177 -2.28 1.36 -7.71
N LEU A 178 -2.81 2.57 -7.55
CA LEU A 178 -4.20 2.79 -7.17
C LEU A 178 -5.16 2.31 -8.26
N ASP A 179 -4.81 2.53 -9.53
CA ASP A 179 -5.53 2.02 -10.69
C ASP A 179 -5.49 0.49 -10.73
N ALA A 180 -4.35 -0.13 -10.39
CA ALA A 180 -4.22 -1.58 -10.28
C ALA A 180 -5.09 -2.16 -9.16
N LEU A 181 -5.11 -1.54 -7.99
CA LEU A 181 -5.95 -1.97 -6.88
C LEU A 181 -7.44 -1.80 -7.20
N ALA A 182 -7.83 -0.69 -7.83
CA ALA A 182 -9.19 -0.46 -8.29
C ALA A 182 -9.61 -1.50 -9.34
N ALA A 183 -8.74 -1.81 -10.31
CA ALA A 183 -8.99 -2.82 -11.33
C ALA A 183 -9.14 -4.22 -10.72
N LEU A 184 -8.34 -4.58 -9.71
CA LEU A 184 -8.48 -5.82 -8.96
C LEU A 184 -9.86 -5.92 -8.27
N LEU A 185 -10.28 -4.85 -7.58
CA LEU A 185 -11.57 -4.83 -6.88
C LEU A 185 -12.74 -4.96 -7.86
N VAL A 186 -12.66 -4.30 -9.03
CA VAL A 186 -13.66 -4.42 -10.10
C VAL A 186 -13.68 -5.82 -10.71
N ALA A 187 -12.50 -6.42 -10.94
CA ALA A 187 -12.39 -7.78 -11.45
C ALA A 187 -12.92 -8.84 -10.46
N ALA A 188 -12.87 -8.52 -9.16
CA ALA A 188 -13.35 -9.34 -8.06
C ALA A 188 -12.96 -10.83 -8.18
N PRO A 189 -11.65 -11.16 -8.27
CA PRO A 189 -11.22 -12.52 -8.53
C PRO A 189 -11.87 -13.53 -7.58
N PRO A 190 -12.31 -14.70 -8.07
CA PRO A 190 -13.22 -15.57 -7.34
C PRO A 190 -12.63 -16.10 -6.03
N ARG A 191 -11.30 -16.26 -5.96
CA ARG A 191 -10.58 -16.76 -4.79
C ARG A 191 -9.99 -15.67 -3.90
N LEU A 192 -10.02 -14.40 -4.33
CA LEU A 192 -9.50 -13.30 -3.53
C LEU A 192 -10.34 -13.16 -2.25
N ARG A 193 -9.68 -13.34 -1.10
CA ARG A 193 -10.30 -13.35 0.22
C ARG A 193 -9.54 -12.56 1.27
N LEU A 194 -8.34 -12.08 0.97
CA LEU A 194 -7.53 -11.30 1.90
C LEU A 194 -6.88 -10.09 1.21
N LEU A 195 -6.97 -8.93 1.84
CA LEU A 195 -6.26 -7.71 1.46
C LEU A 195 -5.52 -7.17 2.68
N VAL A 196 -4.20 -7.04 2.61
CA VAL A 196 -3.36 -6.61 3.75
C VAL A 196 -2.62 -5.33 3.41
N GLY A 197 -2.77 -4.31 4.25
CA GLY A 197 -2.01 -3.07 4.18
C GLY A 197 -1.02 -2.93 5.31
N HIS A 198 0.09 -2.24 5.07
CA HIS A 198 0.95 -1.73 6.12
C HIS A 198 1.19 -0.22 5.96
N SER A 199 1.14 0.53 7.06
CA SER A 199 1.44 1.97 7.09
C SER A 199 0.60 2.73 6.05
N LYS A 200 1.23 3.48 5.14
CA LYS A 200 0.52 4.18 4.06
C LYS A 200 -0.18 3.25 3.04
N GLY A 201 0.23 1.98 2.94
CA GLY A 201 -0.48 0.99 2.11
C GLY A 201 -1.91 0.74 2.61
N CYS A 202 -2.16 0.90 3.92
CA CYS A 202 -3.51 0.86 4.49
C CYS A 202 -4.40 1.99 3.94
N LEU A 203 -3.84 3.19 3.76
CA LEU A 203 -4.58 4.34 3.24
C LEU A 203 -4.91 4.18 1.75
N MET A 204 -4.02 3.55 0.97
CA MET A 204 -4.30 3.20 -0.43
C MET A 204 -5.46 2.19 -0.52
N ILE A 205 -5.44 1.18 0.35
CA ILE A 205 -6.51 0.19 0.47
C ILE A 205 -7.83 0.87 0.83
N ASP A 206 -7.83 1.70 1.88
CA ASP A 206 -8.99 2.47 2.32
C ASP A 206 -9.61 3.26 1.16
N HIS A 207 -8.79 4.06 0.47
CA HIS A 207 -9.23 4.87 -0.67
C HIS A 207 -9.81 4.03 -1.83
N ALA A 208 -9.16 2.92 -2.18
CA ALA A 208 -9.63 2.05 -3.25
C ALA A 208 -10.95 1.35 -2.91
N LEU A 209 -11.10 0.90 -1.66
CA LEU A 209 -12.32 0.27 -1.16
C LEU A 209 -13.48 1.27 -1.13
N GLU A 210 -13.26 2.50 -0.67
CA GLU A 210 -14.28 3.56 -0.65
C GLU A 210 -14.75 3.86 -2.07
N ARG A 211 -13.81 4.08 -3.01
CA ARG A 211 -14.14 4.32 -4.42
C ARG A 211 -14.94 3.17 -5.04
N HIS A 212 -14.59 1.93 -4.72
CA HIS A 212 -15.29 0.74 -5.21
C HIS A 212 -16.71 0.63 -4.63
N ALA A 213 -16.85 0.79 -3.31
CA ALA A 213 -18.16 0.78 -2.64
C ALA A 213 -19.08 1.88 -3.17
N ASP A 214 -18.57 3.10 -3.36
CA ASP A 214 -19.32 4.23 -3.90
C ASP A 214 -19.75 4.02 -5.36
N ALA A 215 -18.90 3.41 -6.18
CA ALA A 215 -19.23 3.07 -7.55
C ALA A 215 -20.39 2.05 -7.62
N LEU A 216 -20.35 1.01 -6.79
CA LEU A 216 -21.40 0.01 -6.72
C LEU A 216 -22.71 0.56 -6.15
N ARG A 217 -22.63 1.38 -5.09
CA ARG A 217 -23.78 2.08 -4.51
C ARG A 217 -24.52 2.93 -5.55
N ARG A 218 -23.78 3.72 -6.34
CA ARG A 218 -24.36 4.54 -7.42
C ARG A 218 -25.00 3.71 -8.54
N GLN A 219 -24.53 2.48 -8.73
CA GLN A 219 -25.08 1.56 -9.73
C GLN A 219 -26.21 0.68 -9.16
N GLY A 220 -26.52 0.76 -7.86
CA GLY A 220 -27.46 -0.17 -7.20
C GLY A 220 -27.01 -1.62 -7.26
N ARG A 221 -25.70 -1.87 -7.31
CA ARG A 221 -25.10 -3.20 -7.43
C ARG A 221 -24.43 -3.62 -6.13
N ASP A 222 -24.31 -4.92 -5.96
CA ASP A 222 -23.56 -5.55 -4.87
C ASP A 222 -22.27 -6.21 -5.41
N SER A 223 -21.33 -6.53 -4.52
CA SER A 223 -20.11 -7.27 -4.84
C SER A 223 -19.93 -8.44 -3.88
N PRO A 224 -19.54 -9.63 -4.38
CA PRO A 224 -19.24 -10.77 -3.51
C PRO A 224 -18.05 -10.48 -2.57
N LEU A 225 -17.24 -9.46 -2.86
CA LEU A 225 -16.14 -9.05 -1.98
C LEU A 225 -16.62 -8.48 -0.64
N PHE A 226 -17.84 -7.94 -0.54
CA PHE A 226 -18.33 -7.36 0.72
C PHE A 226 -18.43 -8.38 1.85
N GLU A 227 -18.81 -9.62 1.51
CA GLU A 227 -18.90 -10.73 2.46
C GLU A 227 -17.63 -11.60 2.44
N ARG A 228 -16.94 -11.74 1.31
CA ARG A 228 -15.77 -12.65 1.19
C ARG A 228 -14.47 -12.04 1.70
N LEU A 229 -14.25 -10.74 1.46
CA LEU A 229 -12.95 -10.13 1.62
C LEU A 229 -12.69 -9.79 3.09
N ARG A 230 -11.59 -10.31 3.63
CA ARG A 230 -10.99 -9.86 4.88
C ARG A 230 -9.98 -8.77 4.59
N ILE A 231 -10.16 -7.61 5.20
CA ILE A 231 -9.28 -6.46 5.07
C ILE A 231 -8.50 -6.33 6.36
N VAL A 232 -7.17 -6.33 6.25
CA VAL A 232 -6.25 -6.25 7.37
C VAL A 232 -5.37 -5.02 7.23
N THR A 233 -5.29 -4.20 8.27
CA THR A 233 -4.34 -3.07 8.33
C THR A 233 -3.35 -3.25 9.46
N PHE A 234 -2.08 -2.97 9.18
CA PHE A 234 -1.00 -2.93 10.16
C PHE A 234 -0.41 -1.53 10.23
N GLY A 235 -0.24 -1.00 11.45
CA GLY A 235 0.42 0.29 11.68
C GLY A 235 -0.41 1.51 11.25
N ALA A 236 -1.69 1.33 10.89
CA ALA A 236 -2.62 2.42 10.63
C ALA A 236 -4.07 1.95 10.85
N VAL A 237 -4.89 2.80 11.47
CA VAL A 237 -6.33 2.60 11.63
C VAL A 237 -7.06 3.53 10.66
N CYS A 238 -7.74 2.93 9.70
CA CYS A 238 -8.45 3.57 8.60
C CYS A 238 -9.98 3.46 8.80
N ASP A 239 -10.72 4.31 8.10
CA ASP A 239 -12.19 4.31 8.11
C ASP A 239 -12.75 3.42 7.00
N LEU A 240 -12.40 2.15 7.11
CA LEU A 240 -12.71 1.16 6.09
C LEU A 240 -14.23 1.06 5.86
N PRO A 241 -14.71 1.02 4.60
CA PRO A 241 -16.14 1.15 4.31
C PRO A 241 -16.98 0.07 4.99
N PRO A 242 -18.08 0.43 5.68
CA PRO A 242 -18.83 -0.49 6.54
C PRO A 242 -19.49 -1.66 5.80
N VAL A 243 -19.64 -1.55 4.48
CA VAL A 243 -20.16 -2.61 3.60
C VAL A 243 -19.27 -3.85 3.56
N TYR A 244 -17.95 -3.72 3.77
CA TYR A 244 -17.05 -4.86 3.85
C TYR A 244 -17.06 -5.47 5.24
N ARG A 245 -17.63 -6.65 5.43
CA ARG A 245 -17.93 -7.20 6.77
C ARG A 245 -16.72 -7.50 7.63
N HIS A 246 -15.62 -7.94 7.02
CA HIS A 246 -14.47 -8.45 7.75
C HIS A 246 -13.31 -7.46 7.71
N ARG A 247 -13.22 -6.63 8.75
CA ARG A 247 -12.21 -5.56 8.89
C ARG A 247 -11.42 -5.79 10.17
N HIS A 248 -10.11 -5.95 10.05
CA HIS A 248 -9.20 -6.20 11.16
C HIS A 248 -8.09 -5.15 11.12
N GLN A 249 -7.94 -4.38 12.19
CA GLN A 249 -6.97 -3.28 12.24
C GLN A 249 -6.06 -3.47 13.43
N PHE A 250 -4.75 -3.43 13.20
CA PHE A 250 -3.72 -3.68 14.21
C PHE A 250 -2.80 -2.48 14.31
N LEU A 251 -2.60 -2.00 15.53
CA LEU A 251 -1.69 -0.91 15.83
C LEU A 251 -0.79 -1.30 17.00
N GLY A 252 0.52 -1.10 16.84
CA GLY A 252 1.47 -1.33 17.92
C GLY A 252 1.17 -0.43 19.13
N ALA A 253 1.23 -0.98 20.35
CA ALA A 253 0.98 -0.19 21.56
C ALA A 253 2.00 0.95 21.75
N LEU A 254 3.19 0.81 21.20
CA LEU A 254 4.27 1.80 21.21
C LEU A 254 4.30 2.64 19.91
N ASP A 255 3.41 2.36 18.96
CA ASP A 255 3.43 2.93 17.61
C ASP A 255 2.87 4.36 17.57
N GLY A 256 3.67 5.32 18.01
CA GLY A 256 3.34 6.74 17.89
C GLY A 256 3.27 7.22 16.44
N PHE A 257 4.03 6.59 15.52
CA PHE A 257 4.03 6.97 14.11
C PHE A 257 2.72 6.57 13.43
N GLY A 258 2.31 5.33 13.56
CA GLY A 258 1.00 4.85 13.12
C GLY A 258 -0.14 5.55 13.82
N GLY A 259 -0.02 5.80 15.13
CA GLY A 259 -1.03 6.52 15.92
C GLY A 259 -1.33 7.93 15.38
N LEU A 260 -0.32 8.67 14.93
CA LEU A 260 -0.50 9.98 14.29
C LEU A 260 -1.23 9.93 12.95
N ASN A 261 -1.27 8.76 12.31
CA ASN A 261 -1.85 8.53 10.99
C ASN A 261 -3.10 7.64 11.06
N SER A 262 -3.67 7.50 12.25
CA SER A 262 -4.77 6.60 12.55
C SER A 262 -5.98 7.37 13.05
N ARG A 263 -7.17 6.88 12.71
CA ARG A 263 -8.43 7.26 13.36
C ARG A 263 -8.63 6.41 14.61
N LEU A 264 -8.03 6.84 15.71
CA LEU A 264 -7.96 6.08 16.97
C LEU A 264 -9.30 5.95 17.71
N ASP A 265 -10.35 6.61 17.22
CA ASP A 265 -11.73 6.51 17.68
C ASP A 265 -12.46 5.28 17.08
N LEU A 266 -11.91 4.65 16.05
CA LEU A 266 -12.47 3.46 15.41
C LEU A 266 -12.02 2.16 16.11
N PRO A 267 -12.67 1.01 15.86
CA PRO A 267 -12.24 -0.28 16.39
C PRO A 267 -10.89 -0.74 15.80
N PHE A 268 -9.96 -1.11 16.69
CA PHE A 268 -8.67 -1.73 16.35
C PHE A 268 -8.13 -2.55 17.53
N THR A 269 -7.23 -3.49 17.24
CA THR A 269 -6.47 -4.26 18.23
C THR A 269 -5.14 -3.57 18.49
N ARG A 270 -4.86 -3.28 19.78
CA ARG A 270 -3.53 -2.85 20.22
C ARG A 270 -2.64 -4.06 20.42
N VAL A 271 -1.50 -4.10 19.73
CA VAL A 271 -0.51 -5.16 19.87
C VAL A 271 0.50 -4.76 20.94
N SER A 272 0.48 -5.46 22.08
CA SER A 272 1.33 -5.15 23.23
C SER A 272 2.82 -5.25 22.89
N GLY A 273 3.63 -4.30 23.37
CA GLY A 273 5.07 -4.28 23.14
C GLY A 273 5.52 -4.03 21.70
N ALA A 274 4.59 -3.85 20.76
CA ALA A 274 4.90 -3.63 19.35
C ALA A 274 4.97 -2.14 18.99
N TRP A 275 5.88 -1.82 18.08
CA TRP A 275 6.09 -0.55 17.42
C TRP A 275 5.53 -0.58 15.98
N HIS A 276 6.00 0.29 15.09
CA HIS A 276 5.45 0.43 13.74
C HIS A 276 5.90 -0.68 12.76
N HIS A 277 7.13 -1.18 12.87
CA HIS A 277 7.72 -2.07 11.86
C HIS A 277 7.25 -3.53 12.00
N LEU A 278 7.32 -4.25 10.89
CA LEU A 278 7.02 -5.68 10.77
C LEU A 278 8.27 -6.56 10.75
N ASN A 279 9.47 -5.98 10.88
CA ASN A 279 10.71 -6.75 10.85
C ASN A 279 10.90 -7.60 12.13
N ARG A 280 10.74 -8.92 12.01
CA ARG A 280 10.86 -9.88 13.12
C ARG A 280 12.28 -10.03 13.67
N HIS A 281 13.30 -9.55 12.95
CA HIS A 281 14.69 -9.52 13.43
C HIS A 281 14.98 -8.35 14.37
N LEU A 282 14.07 -7.38 14.48
CA LEU A 282 14.20 -6.24 15.37
C LEU A 282 13.27 -6.40 16.59
N PRO A 283 13.70 -5.94 17.78
CA PRO A 283 12.84 -5.95 18.95
C PRO A 283 11.62 -5.04 18.75
N ALA A 284 10.55 -5.29 19.49
CA ALA A 284 9.30 -4.52 19.42
C ALA A 284 8.68 -4.44 18.01
N HIS A 285 8.84 -5.47 17.18
CA HIS A 285 8.11 -5.55 15.92
C HIS A 285 6.63 -5.85 16.16
N LEU A 286 5.78 -5.39 15.24
CA LEU A 286 4.42 -5.86 15.11
C LEU A 286 4.45 -7.17 14.31
N ASP A 287 4.26 -8.30 14.99
CA ASP A 287 4.27 -9.62 14.37
C ASP A 287 2.99 -9.83 13.53
N ALA A 288 3.08 -9.50 12.25
CA ALA A 288 2.00 -9.70 11.30
C ALA A 288 1.59 -11.17 11.18
N VAL A 289 2.53 -12.12 11.28
CA VAL A 289 2.24 -13.56 11.16
C VAL A 289 1.40 -14.03 12.34
N ALA A 290 1.79 -13.66 13.55
CA ALA A 290 1.03 -13.98 14.76
C ALA A 290 -0.36 -13.35 14.72
N CYS A 291 -0.47 -12.05 14.41
CA CYS A 291 -1.75 -11.35 14.33
C CYS A 291 -2.72 -12.00 13.32
N LEU A 292 -2.20 -12.37 12.15
CA LEU A 292 -2.99 -13.04 11.10
C LEU A 292 -3.49 -14.41 11.57
N ARG A 293 -2.60 -15.26 12.08
CA ARG A 293 -2.96 -16.62 12.53
C ARG A 293 -3.94 -16.63 13.69
N GLU A 294 -3.78 -15.70 14.64
CA GLU A 294 -4.57 -15.70 15.87
C GLU A 294 -5.93 -15.02 15.71
N GLN A 295 -6.02 -13.99 14.85
CA GLN A 295 -7.18 -13.08 14.85
C GLN A 295 -7.86 -12.94 13.48
N VAL A 296 -7.30 -13.51 12.42
CA VAL A 296 -7.85 -13.41 11.06
C VAL A 296 -7.94 -14.79 10.40
N PRO A 297 -8.78 -15.72 10.92
CA PRO A 297 -8.90 -17.05 10.33
C PRO A 297 -9.41 -16.95 8.89
N LEU A 298 -8.73 -17.61 7.95
CA LEU A 298 -9.21 -17.79 6.58
C LEU A 298 -10.00 -19.10 6.49
N ASP A 299 -11.33 -18.99 6.41
CA ASP A 299 -12.20 -20.17 6.30
C ASP A 299 -11.78 -21.04 5.09
N GLY A 300 -11.80 -22.36 5.26
CA GLY A 300 -11.55 -23.33 4.19
C GLY A 300 -10.10 -23.77 3.99
N LEU A 301 -9.17 -23.42 4.89
CA LEU A 301 -7.86 -24.08 4.99
C LEU A 301 -7.86 -25.01 6.20
N ALA A 302 -8.26 -26.26 6.00
CA ALA A 302 -7.86 -27.31 6.91
C ALA A 302 -6.32 -27.46 6.82
N ALA A 303 -5.67 -27.54 7.98
CA ALA A 303 -4.25 -27.85 8.13
C ALA A 303 -3.86 -29.16 7.45
#